data_AF-A0A3M1YZN6-F1
#
_entry.id   AF-A0A3M1YZN6-F1
#
_cell.length_a   1.000
_cell.length_b   1.000
_cell.length_c   1.000
_cell.angle_alpha   90.00
_cell.angle_beta   90.00
_cell.angle_gamma   90.00
#
_symmetry.space_group_name_H-M   'P 1'
#
loop_
_entity.id
_entity.type
_entity.pdbx_description
1 polymer ?
#
loop_
_entity_poly.entity_id
_entity_poly.type
_entity_poly.pdbx_seq_one_letter_code
_entity_poly.pdbx_strand_id
1 'polypeptide(L)'
;MLDKYFNGLSDSDPRSQRTKQSLVQALKTLLKTHEFRHITVRNITEQAGINRATFYAHFTDKYDLLGYMVRITLGEKLMQRMPDGCGFSAENLHLLIVVVC
;
A
#
# COMPACT_ATOMS: atom_id res chain seq x y z
N MET A 1 -7.70 7.29 -8.37
CA MET A 1 -7.71 5.82 -8.59
C MET A 1 -7.25 5.06 -7.34
N LEU A 2 -6.26 5.58 -6.60
CA LEU A 2 -5.82 5.03 -5.31
C LEU A 2 -6.70 5.49 -4.12
N ASP A 3 -7.36 6.65 -4.23
CA ASP A 3 -8.05 7.32 -3.10
C ASP A 3 -9.12 6.47 -2.37
N LYS A 4 -9.82 5.59 -3.10
CA LYS A 4 -10.88 4.75 -2.52
C LYS A 4 -10.35 3.70 -1.52
N TYR A 5 -9.12 3.22 -1.70
CA TYR A 5 -8.53 2.16 -0.87
C TYR A 5 -7.81 2.72 0.37
N PHE A 6 -7.43 3.99 0.31
CA PHE A 6 -6.78 4.74 1.38
C PHE A 6 -7.79 5.12 2.50
N ASN A 7 -9.06 5.37 2.14
CA ASN A 7 -10.14 5.72 3.08
C ASN A 7 -10.54 4.61 4.08
N GLY A 8 -10.13 3.35 3.88
CA GLY A 8 -10.47 2.23 4.75
C GLY A 8 -9.47 1.96 5.89
N LEU A 9 -8.31 2.63 5.91
CA LEU A 9 -7.23 2.40 6.86
C LEU A 9 -6.97 3.66 7.71
N SER A 10 -7.91 3.91 8.63
CA SER A 10 -7.72 4.59 9.93
C SER A 10 -6.97 5.93 9.96
N ASP A 11 -7.13 6.81 8.98
CA ASP A 11 -6.66 8.20 9.11
C ASP A 11 -7.61 9.15 8.36
N SER A 12 -8.41 9.90 9.12
CA SER A 12 -9.51 10.73 8.63
C SER A 12 -9.05 12.07 8.02
N ASP A 13 -7.74 12.38 8.05
CA ASP A 13 -7.19 13.60 7.44
C ASP A 13 -6.81 13.37 5.96
N PRO A 14 -7.48 14.05 5.00
CA PRO A 14 -7.12 14.00 3.58
C PRO A 14 -5.66 14.39 3.29
N ARG A 15 -5.04 15.22 4.14
CA ARG A 15 -3.62 15.61 4.00
C ARG A 15 -2.70 14.43 4.28
N SER A 16 -2.95 13.70 5.37
CA SER A 16 -2.20 12.48 5.71
C SER A 16 -2.28 11.46 4.58
N GLN A 17 -3.49 11.26 4.03
CA GLN A 17 -3.72 10.36 2.91
C GLN A 17 -2.91 10.74 1.66
N ARG A 18 -2.91 12.02 1.27
CA ARG A 18 -2.10 12.52 0.13
C ARG A 18 -0.60 12.31 0.33
N THR A 19 -0.11 12.50 1.55
CA THR A 19 1.30 12.25 1.89
C THR A 19 1.63 10.77 1.74
N LYS A 20 0.83 9.87 2.31
CA LYS A 20 1.02 8.42 2.19
C LYS A 20 1.00 7.97 0.73
N GLN A 21 0.09 8.48 -0.09
CA GLN A 21 0.03 8.22 -1.53
C GLN A 21 1.29 8.66 -2.27
N SER A 22 1.78 9.87 -1.98
CA SER A 22 3.00 10.41 -2.61
C SER A 22 4.23 9.56 -2.27
N LEU A 23 4.35 9.14 -1.00
CA LEU A 23 5.43 8.25 -0.54
C LEU A 23 5.36 6.86 -1.20
N VAL A 24 4.16 6.28 -1.32
CA VAL A 24 3.94 5.03 -2.04
C VAL A 24 4.37 5.16 -3.50
N GLN A 25 3.97 6.24 -4.18
CA GLN A 25 4.29 6.43 -5.59
C GLN A 25 5.79 6.62 -5.81
N ALA A 26 6.47 7.32 -4.89
CA ALA A 26 7.91 7.45 -4.90
C ALA A 26 8.61 6.10 -4.74
N LEU A 27 8.19 5.28 -3.77
CA LEU A 27 8.74 3.93 -3.59
C LEU A 27 8.50 3.05 -4.82
N LYS A 28 7.29 3.06 -5.39
CA LYS A 28 6.97 2.35 -6.65
C LYS A 28 7.90 2.75 -7.79
N THR A 29 8.23 4.04 -7.89
CA THR A 29 9.10 4.57 -8.94
C THR A 29 10.53 4.08 -8.75
N LEU A 30 11.08 4.19 -7.54
CA LEU A 30 12.44 3.74 -7.23
C LEU A 30 12.62 2.22 -7.41
N LEU A 31 11.58 1.43 -7.11
CA LEU A 31 11.60 -0.03 -7.31
C LEU A 31 11.68 -0.46 -8.77
N LYS A 32 11.40 0.44 -9.74
CA LYS A 32 11.57 0.13 -11.16
C LYS A 32 13.03 0.11 -11.60
N THR A 33 13.90 0.82 -10.88
CA THR A 33 15.30 1.05 -11.27
C THR A 33 16.30 0.56 -10.23
N HIS A 34 15.86 0.28 -9.00
CA HIS A 34 16.74 -0.09 -7.88
C HIS A 34 16.19 -1.28 -7.10
N GLU A 35 17.10 -2.13 -6.62
CA GLU A 35 16.76 -3.15 -5.63
C GLU A 35 16.35 -2.52 -4.30
N PHE A 36 15.31 -3.06 -3.67
CA PHE A 36 14.74 -2.53 -2.41
C PHE A 36 15.77 -2.37 -1.27
N ARG A 37 16.73 -3.29 -1.17
CA ARG A 37 17.80 -3.23 -0.16
C ARG A 37 18.63 -1.95 -0.25
N HIS A 38 18.84 -1.41 -1.46
CA HIS A 38 19.62 -0.21 -1.71
C HIS A 38 18.80 1.08 -1.61
N ILE A 39 17.46 1.00 -1.63
CA ILE A 39 16.59 2.16 -1.46
C ILE A 39 16.66 2.63 0.00
N THR A 40 16.90 3.93 0.21
CA THR A 40 16.90 4.54 1.55
C THR A 40 15.66 5.41 1.77
N VAL A 41 15.33 5.70 3.03
CA VAL A 41 14.28 6.69 3.37
C VAL A 41 14.56 8.04 2.70
N ARG A 42 15.84 8.43 2.62
CA ARG A 42 16.26 9.66 1.93
C ARG A 42 15.83 9.65 0.46
N ASN A 43 16.14 8.58 -0.29
CA ASN A 43 15.77 8.49 -1.71
C ASN A 43 14.25 8.59 -1.89
N ILE A 44 13.48 7.93 -1.02
CA ILE A 44 12.01 7.95 -1.06
C ILE A 44 11.50 9.38 -0.82
N THR A 45 12.01 10.05 0.21
CA THR A 45 11.60 11.41 0.56
C THR A 45 11.97 12.45 -0.49
N GLU A 46 13.15 12.32 -1.10
CA GLU A 46 13.60 13.17 -2.21
C GLU A 46 12.72 12.95 -3.45
N GLN A 47 12.48 11.68 -3.82
CA GLN A 47 11.61 11.33 -4.96
C GLN A 47 10.15 11.79 -4.76
N ALA A 48 9.67 11.82 -3.51
CA ALA A 48 8.31 12.25 -3.18
C ALA A 48 8.17 13.76 -2.98
N GLY A 49 9.28 14.51 -2.89
CA GLY A 49 9.25 15.92 -2.51
C GLY A 49 8.74 16.18 -1.08
N ILE A 50 8.96 15.24 -0.15
CA ILE A 50 8.44 15.29 1.23
C ILE A 50 9.59 15.40 2.22
N ASN A 51 9.41 16.15 3.31
CA ASN A 51 10.40 16.24 4.38
C ASN A 51 10.53 14.88 5.12
N ARG A 52 11.77 14.48 5.46
CA ARG A 52 12.05 13.27 6.26
C ARG A 52 11.30 13.21 7.59
N ALA A 53 11.12 14.34 8.27
CA ALA A 53 10.32 14.39 9.51
C ALA A 53 8.86 14.00 9.24
N THR A 54 8.30 14.44 8.11
CA THR A 54 6.95 14.07 7.67
C THR A 54 6.85 12.60 7.29
N PHE A 55 7.89 12.00 6.69
CA PHE A 55 7.94 10.55 6.50
C PHE A 55 7.78 9.80 7.82
N TYR A 56 8.56 10.18 8.84
CA TYR A 56 8.53 9.51 10.14
C TYR A 56 7.26 9.79 10.95
N ALA A 57 6.47 10.79 10.59
CA ALA A 57 5.13 10.98 11.13
C ALA A 57 4.12 9.94 10.60
N HIS A 58 4.44 9.26 9.48
CA HIS A 58 3.54 8.28 8.85
C HIS A 58 4.07 6.85 8.88
N PHE A 59 5.39 6.65 8.83
CA PHE A 59 6.02 5.33 8.74
C PHE A 59 7.28 5.27 9.60
N THR A 60 7.50 4.14 10.28
CA THR A 60 8.71 3.97 11.11
C THR A 60 9.97 3.83 10.28
N ASP A 61 9.88 3.14 9.14
CA ASP A 61 10.98 2.92 8.21
C ASP A 61 10.48 2.55 6.80
N LYS A 62 11.40 2.22 5.89
CA LYS A 62 11.09 1.82 4.51
C LYS A 62 10.34 0.48 4.39
N TYR A 63 10.47 -0.41 5.37
CA TYR A 63 9.79 -1.70 5.40
C TYR A 63 8.33 -1.52 5.78
N ASP A 64 8.04 -0.61 6.72
CA ASP A 64 6.67 -0.24 7.07
C ASP A 64 5.93 0.36 5.86
N LEU A 65 6.56 1.31 5.14
CA LEU A 65 6.02 1.84 3.88
C LEU A 65 5.82 0.73 2.82
N LEU A 66 6.76 -0.19 2.68
CA LEU A 66 6.62 -1.32 1.75
C LEU A 66 5.43 -2.21 2.14
N GLY A 67 5.29 -2.54 3.43
CA GLY A 67 4.17 -3.33 3.94
C GLY A 67 2.83 -2.65 3.69
N TYR A 68 2.76 -1.34 3.92
CA TYR A 68 1.60 -0.53 3.57
C TYR A 68 1.30 -0.58 2.06
N MET A 69 2.30 -0.35 1.22
CA MET A 69 2.17 -0.41 -0.25
C MET A 69 1.68 -1.79 -0.74
N VAL A 70 2.19 -2.87 -0.16
CA VAL A 70 1.78 -4.24 -0.52
C VAL A 70 0.32 -4.46 -0.13
N ARG A 71 -0.11 -4.06 1.07
CA ARG A 71 -1.50 -4.20 1.51
C ARG A 71 -2.49 -3.53 0.54
N ILE A 72 -2.22 -2.27 0.17
CA ILE A 72 -3.09 -1.54 -0.76
C ILE A 72 -3.08 -2.16 -2.17
N THR A 73 -1.90 -2.53 -2.68
CA THR A 73 -1.77 -3.05 -4.05
C THR A 73 -2.37 -4.45 -4.16
N LEU A 74 -2.25 -5.25 -3.10
CA LEU A 74 -2.88 -6.56 -3.03
C LEU A 74 -4.40 -6.40 -2.99
N GLY A 75 -4.94 -5.54 -2.13
CA GLY A 75 -6.37 -5.25 -2.08
C GLY A 75 -6.94 -4.83 -3.43
N GLU A 76 -6.26 -3.92 -4.13
CA GLU A 76 -6.62 -3.49 -5.49
C GLU A 76 -6.63 -4.66 -6.49
N LYS A 77 -5.55 -5.46 -6.52
CA LYS A 77 -5.43 -6.58 -7.46
C LYS A 77 -6.43 -7.70 -7.17
N LEU A 78 -6.75 -7.93 -5.89
CA LEU A 78 -7.77 -8.89 -5.50
C LEU A 78 -9.14 -8.42 -6.00
N MET A 79 -9.52 -7.16 -5.74
CA MET A 79 -10.81 -6.63 -6.21
C MET A 79 -10.95 -6.62 -7.73
N GLN A 80 -9.86 -6.35 -8.48
CA GLN A 80 -9.89 -6.38 -9.95
C GLN A 80 -10.07 -7.77 -10.56
N ARG A 81 -9.63 -8.83 -9.86
CA ARG A 81 -9.68 -10.21 -10.37
C ARG A 81 -10.91 -10.98 -9.88
N MET A 82 -11.67 -10.43 -8.95
CA MET A 82 -12.86 -11.09 -8.41
C MET A 82 -14.09 -10.75 -9.25
N PRO A 83 -14.92 -11.74 -9.63
CA PRO A 83 -16.24 -11.49 -10.19
C PRO A 83 -17.12 -10.77 -9.16
N ASP A 84 -17.88 -9.75 -9.60
CA ASP A 84 -18.91 -9.11 -8.79
C ASP A 84 -19.97 -10.17 -8.41
N GLY A 85 -19.93 -10.69 -7.17
CA GLY A 85 -20.95 -11.64 -6.71
C GLY A 85 -20.58 -12.61 -5.60
N CYS A 86 -19.30 -12.76 -5.23
CA CYS A 86 -18.89 -13.65 -4.14
C CYS A 86 -18.12 -12.87 -3.07
N GLY A 87 -18.85 -12.34 -2.09
CA GLY A 87 -18.23 -11.89 -0.86
C GLY A 87 -17.56 -13.07 -0.17
N PHE A 88 -16.35 -12.88 0.35
CA PHE A 88 -15.74 -13.81 1.29
C PHE A 88 -16.57 -13.81 2.59
N SER A 89 -17.70 -14.51 2.59
CA SER A 89 -18.30 -14.98 3.83
C SER A 89 -17.38 -16.04 4.42
N ALA A 90 -17.43 -16.25 5.74
CA ALA A 90 -16.68 -17.31 6.39
C ALA A 90 -16.93 -18.68 5.71
N GLU A 91 -18.14 -18.88 5.19
CA GLU A 91 -18.57 -20.08 4.46
C GLU A 91 -17.89 -20.20 3.09
N ASN A 92 -17.90 -19.14 2.28
CA ASN A 92 -17.28 -19.13 0.96
C ASN A 92 -15.76 -19.24 1.04
N LEU A 93 -15.15 -18.66 2.08
CA LEU A 93 -13.72 -18.74 2.33
C LEU A 93 -13.31 -20.17 2.75
N HIS A 94 -14.13 -20.84 3.57
CA HIS A 94 -13.91 -22.23 3.96
C HIS A 94 -13.94 -23.17 2.75
N LEU A 95 -14.93 -22.99 1.85
CA LEU A 95 -15.02 -23.75 0.60
C LEU A 95 -13.78 -23.59 -0.30
N LEU A 96 -13.22 -22.39 -0.40
CA LEU A 96 -12.00 -22.15 -1.19
C LEU A 96 -10.77 -22.85 -0.59
N ILE A 97 -10.66 -22.91 0.74
CA ILE A 97 -9.56 -23.62 1.41
C ILE A 97 -9.68 -25.12 1.15
N VAL A 98 -10.88 -25.68 1.24
CA VAL A 98 -11.13 -27.13 1.03
C VAL A 98 -10.94 -27.58 -0.42
N VAL A 99 -11.13 -26.68 -1.39
CA VAL A 99 -10.96 -27.00 -2.83
C VAL A 99 -9.50 -26.93 -3.29
N VAL A 100 -8.68 -26.10 -2.63
CA VAL A 100 -7.28 -25.85 -3.02
C VAL A 100 -6.29 -26.70 -2.22
N CYS A 101 -6.66 -27.14 -1.02
CA CYS A 101 -5.88 -28.06 -0.17
C CYS A 101 -6.34 -29.51 -0.32
#